data_AF-R7LKL0-F1
#
_entry.id   AF-R7LKL0-F1
#
_cell.length_a   1.000
_cell.length_b   1.000
_cell.length_c   1.000
_cell.angle_alpha   90.00
_cell.angle_beta   90.00
_cell.angle_gamma   90.00
#
_symmetry.space_group_name_H-M   'P 1'
#
loop_
_entity.id
_entity.type
_entity.pdbx_description
1 polymer ?
#
loop_
_entity_poly.entity_id
_entity_poly.type
_entity_poly.pdbx_seq_one_letter_code
_entity_poly.pdbx_strand_id
1 'polypeptide(L)'
;MSDDINKKVIDIFSNHNNQLPLETKEKVKFYAGFNYVRIDKDANGNKFNPEHLKKYAQSCHYIVRVMRENKGETVLYNYDVPNCDLFKFIKSFQENTLDGTIIEIDKYFPDDLA
;
A
#
# COMPACT_ATOMS: atom_id res chain seq x y z
N MET A 1 2.24 -6.96 10.45
CA MET A 1 3.45 -6.27 9.99
C MET A 1 3.49 -4.95 10.75
N SER A 2 4.51 -4.69 11.57
CA SER A 2 4.46 -3.57 12.52
C SER A 2 4.65 -2.22 11.84
N ASP A 3 4.11 -1.18 12.45
CA ASP A 3 4.25 0.22 12.02
C ASP A 3 5.71 0.67 11.88
N ASP A 4 6.65 0.00 12.57
CA ASP A 4 8.09 0.27 12.49
C ASP A 4 8.66 0.03 11.08
N ILE A 5 8.18 -1.01 10.38
CA ILE A 5 8.62 -1.28 9.00
C ILE A 5 8.11 -0.18 8.07
N ASN A 6 6.85 0.23 8.23
CA ASN A 6 6.26 1.31 7.43
C ASN A 6 7.01 2.63 7.65
N LYS A 7 7.26 2.98 8.91
CA LYS A 7 8.04 4.16 9.29
C LYS A 7 9.43 4.14 8.67
N LYS A 8 10.15 3.01 8.77
CA LYS A 8 11.47 2.84 8.15
C LYS A 8 11.43 3.05 6.63
N VAL A 9 10.42 2.50 5.95
CA VAL A 9 10.25 2.68 4.49
C VAL A 9 9.97 4.14 4.14
N ILE A 10 9.08 4.80 4.88
CA ILE A 10 8.77 6.23 4.71
C ILE A 10 10.04 7.07 4.90
N ASP A 11 10.79 6.84 5.97
CA ASP A 11 12.04 7.56 6.25
C ASP A 11 13.05 7.41 5.10
N ILE A 12 13.15 6.22 4.50
CA ILE A 12 14.03 5.98 3.34
C ILE A 12 13.57 6.78 2.11
N PHE A 13 12.26 6.85 1.84
CA PHE A 13 11.72 7.65 0.72
C PHE A 13 11.81 9.16 0.98
N SER A 14 11.61 9.61 2.22
CA SER A 14 11.69 11.02 2.61
C SER A 14 13.12 11.57 2.59
N ASN A 15 14.13 10.73 2.85
CA ASN A 15 15.53 11.13 2.89
C ASN A 15 16.21 11.20 1.50
N HIS A 16 15.42 11.18 0.42
CA HIS A 16 15.93 11.37 -0.93
C HIS A 16 16.60 12.74 -1.09
N ASN A 17 17.93 12.71 -1.18
CA ASN A 17 18.88 13.80 -1.40
C ASN A 17 19.49 14.45 -0.13
N ASN A 18 20.13 13.72 0.81
CA ASN A 18 21.48 14.12 1.33
C ASN A 18 22.03 13.37 2.56
N GLN A 19 21.34 12.45 3.25
CA GLN A 19 21.86 12.00 4.57
C GLN A 19 21.68 10.51 4.95
N LEU A 20 21.58 9.59 3.99
CA LEU A 20 21.65 8.15 4.34
C LEU A 20 23.12 7.69 4.40
N PRO A 21 23.59 7.06 5.50
CA PRO A 21 24.94 6.51 5.57
C PRO A 21 25.19 5.53 4.43
N LEU A 22 26.32 5.68 3.72
CA LEU A 22 26.73 4.87 2.56
C LEU A 22 26.68 3.35 2.80
N GLU A 23 26.70 2.92 4.06
CA GLU A 23 26.73 1.50 4.46
C GLU A 23 25.36 0.82 4.50
N THR A 24 24.26 1.56 4.37
CA THR A 24 22.93 0.95 4.36
C THR A 24 22.61 0.35 2.98
N LYS A 25 22.46 -0.99 2.93
CA LYS A 25 22.09 -1.74 1.70
C LYS A 25 20.67 -1.40 1.20
N GLU A 26 19.85 -0.83 2.07
CA GLU A 26 18.45 -0.49 1.85
C GLU A 26 18.37 0.93 1.27
N LYS A 27 18.40 1.00 -0.06
CA LYS A 27 18.25 2.25 -0.82
C LYS A 27 17.04 2.18 -1.72
N VAL A 28 16.48 3.34 -2.03
CA VAL A 28 15.45 3.44 -3.06
C VAL A 28 16.05 3.08 -4.42
N LYS A 29 15.29 2.30 -5.17
CA LYS A 29 15.59 1.83 -6.52
C LYS A 29 14.41 2.18 -7.42
N PHE A 30 14.66 2.30 -8.72
CA PHE A 30 13.63 2.55 -9.73
C PHE A 30 13.52 1.37 -10.68
N TYR A 31 12.31 0.84 -10.87
CA TYR A 31 12.03 -0.25 -11.81
C TYR A 31 10.57 -0.22 -12.26
N ALA A 32 10.32 -0.54 -13.53
CA ALA A 32 8.98 -0.60 -14.13
C ALA A 32 8.13 0.68 -13.95
N GLY A 33 8.77 1.85 -13.85
CA GLY A 33 8.07 3.12 -13.64
C GLY A 33 7.82 3.50 -12.17
N PHE A 34 8.27 2.68 -11.22
CA PHE A 34 8.01 2.89 -9.79
C PHE A 34 9.29 2.92 -8.97
N ASN A 35 9.30 3.77 -7.94
CA ASN A 35 10.32 3.74 -6.89
C ASN A 35 9.98 2.67 -5.86
N TYR A 36 10.97 1.88 -5.43
CA TYR A 36 10.79 0.83 -4.43
C TYR A 36 12.00 0.68 -3.50
N VAL A 37 11.77 0.14 -2.31
CA VAL A 37 12.81 -0.24 -1.34
C VAL A 37 12.74 -1.75 -1.14
N ARG A 38 13.90 -2.42 -1.19
CA ARG A 38 14.00 -3.84 -0.84
C ARG A 38 14.48 -3.96 0.60
N ILE A 39 13.73 -4.71 1.40
CA ILE A 39 14.06 -5.05 2.79
C ILE A 39 14.22 -6.57 2.87
N ASP A 40 15.29 -7.05 3.50
CA ASP A 40 15.59 -8.48 3.61
C ASP A 40 15.23 -9.07 4.99
N LYS A 41 15.02 -8.23 6.00
CA LYS A 41 14.77 -8.61 7.40
C LYS A 41 13.76 -7.68 8.07
N ASP A 42 13.04 -8.19 9.07
CA ASP A 42 12.15 -7.38 9.91
C ASP A 42 12.93 -6.47 10.88
N ALA A 43 12.21 -5.69 11.70
CA ALA A 43 12.80 -4.79 12.69
C ALA A 43 13.65 -5.51 13.76
N ASN A 44 13.44 -6.82 13.95
CA ASN A 44 14.17 -7.66 14.91
C ASN A 44 15.34 -8.42 14.24
N GLY A 45 15.59 -8.22 12.94
CA GLY A 45 16.64 -8.91 12.19
C GLY A 45 16.28 -10.31 11.70
N ASN A 46 15.02 -10.74 11.84
CA ASN A 46 14.55 -12.03 11.36
C ASN A 46 14.26 -11.99 9.85
N LYS A 47 14.45 -13.13 9.18
CA LYS A 47 14.04 -13.28 7.78
C LYS A 47 12.52 -13.38 7.67
N PHE A 48 11.97 -12.84 6.59
CA PHE A 48 10.54 -12.99 6.30
C PHE A 48 10.16 -14.44 5.98
N ASN A 49 9.02 -14.87 6.51
CA ASN A 49 8.42 -16.18 6.21
C ASN A 49 7.31 -16.02 5.17
N PRO A 50 7.39 -16.67 3.99
CA PRO A 50 6.39 -16.54 2.93
C PRO A 50 4.96 -16.90 3.35
N GLU A 51 4.77 -17.95 4.16
CA GLU A 51 3.44 -18.38 4.59
C GLU A 51 2.81 -17.37 5.55
N HIS A 52 3.63 -16.77 6.43
CA HIS A 52 3.15 -15.69 7.31
C HIS A 52 2.75 -14.45 6.51
N LEU A 53 3.51 -14.11 5.47
CA LEU A 53 3.19 -12.97 4.59
C LEU A 53 1.89 -13.22 3.81
N LYS A 54 1.68 -14.44 3.29
CA LYS A 54 0.44 -14.81 2.60
C LYS A 54 -0.77 -14.75 3.54
N LYS A 55 -0.65 -15.30 4.75
CA LYS A 55 -1.72 -15.25 5.76
C LYS A 55 -2.04 -13.81 6.16
N TYR A 56 -1.02 -12.98 6.35
CA TYR A 56 -1.19 -11.55 6.60
C TYR A 56 -1.92 -10.85 5.45
N ALA A 57 -1.58 -11.18 4.20
CA ALA A 57 -2.27 -10.61 3.04
C ALA A 57 -3.75 -11.02 2.97
N GLN A 58 -4.10 -12.23 3.41
CA GLN A 58 -5.50 -12.70 3.46
C GLN A 58 -6.34 -11.96 4.50
N SER A 59 -5.74 -11.45 5.58
CA SER A 59 -6.44 -10.67 6.61
C SER A 59 -6.56 -9.17 6.29
N CYS A 60 -5.91 -8.69 5.22
CA CYS A 60 -5.92 -7.28 4.85
C CYS A 60 -7.18 -6.93 4.04
N HIS A 61 -7.84 -5.85 4.46
CA HIS A 61 -8.84 -5.14 3.67
C HIS A 61 -8.38 -3.71 3.40
N TYR A 62 -8.95 -3.10 2.38
CA TYR A 62 -8.64 -1.74 1.97
C TYR A 62 -9.91 -0.92 1.84
N ILE A 63 -9.94 0.23 2.51
CA ILE A 63 -10.91 1.28 2.20
C ILE A 63 -10.35 2.07 1.02
N VAL A 64 -10.97 1.90 -0.15
CA VAL A 64 -10.62 2.68 -1.34
C VAL A 64 -11.60 3.84 -1.47
N ARG A 65 -11.10 5.08 -1.33
CA ARG A 65 -11.91 6.30 -1.48
C ARG A 65 -11.86 6.80 -2.91
N VAL A 66 -13.02 6.94 -3.52
CA VAL A 66 -13.19 7.35 -4.92
C VAL A 66 -14.04 8.62 -4.98
N MET A 67 -13.43 9.68 -5.51
CA MET A 67 -14.12 10.93 -5.84
C MET A 67 -14.87 10.77 -7.17
N ARG A 68 -16.16 11.09 -7.18
CA ARG A 68 -17.01 11.05 -8.38
C ARG A 68 -17.84 12.32 -8.50
N GLU A 69 -18.21 12.65 -9.72
CA GLU A 69 -19.30 13.60 -9.98
C GLU A 69 -20.61 12.84 -10.07
N ASN A 70 -21.60 13.26 -9.28
CA ASN A 70 -22.95 12.73 -9.33
C ASN A 70 -23.94 13.88 -9.35
N LYS A 71 -24.70 14.02 -10.44
CA LYS A 71 -25.71 15.08 -10.63
C LYS A 71 -25.16 16.50 -10.39
N GLY A 72 -23.91 16.76 -10.78
CA GLY A 72 -23.26 18.06 -10.62
C GLY A 72 -22.62 18.30 -9.25
N GLU A 73 -22.64 17.32 -8.35
CA GLU A 73 -21.98 17.40 -7.05
C GLU A 73 -20.80 16.43 -6.97
N THR A 74 -19.72 16.90 -6.34
CA THR A 74 -18.58 16.04 -6.00
C THR A 74 -18.92 15.22 -4.77
N VAL A 75 -18.90 13.90 -4.92
CA VAL A 75 -19.25 12.93 -3.88
C VAL A 75 -18.13 11.92 -3.67
N LEU A 76 -18.07 11.34 -2.47
CA LEU A 76 -17.09 10.32 -2.09
C LEU A 76 -17.76 8.95 -1.95
N TYR A 77 -17.22 7.98 -2.66
CA TYR A 77 -17.58 6.57 -2.52
C TYR A 77 -16.44 5.87 -1.77
N ASN A 78 -16.78 5.19 -0.68
CA ASN A 78 -15.83 4.41 0.12
C ASN A 78 -16.12 2.94 -0.11
N TYR A 79 -15.17 2.22 -0.73
CA TYR A 79 -15.30 0.79 -0.99
C TYR A 79 -14.49 0.00 0.02
N ASP A 80 -15.09 -1.00 0.64
CA ASP A 80 -14.36 -2.08 1.30
C ASP A 80 -13.92 -3.10 0.24
N VAL A 81 -12.61 -3.27 0.09
CA VAL A 81 -12.02 -4.16 -0.91
C VAL A 81 -11.06 -5.14 -0.23
N PRO A 82 -11.33 -6.46 -0.26
CA PRO A 82 -10.40 -7.45 0.27
C PRO A 82 -9.14 -7.51 -0.60
N ASN A 83 -7.99 -7.84 0.01
CA ASN A 83 -6.70 -7.86 -0.70
C ASN A 83 -6.69 -8.73 -1.97
N CYS A 84 -7.42 -9.85 -1.98
CA CYS A 84 -7.52 -10.73 -3.16
C CYS A 84 -8.22 -10.07 -4.36
N ASP A 85 -9.11 -9.11 -4.13
CA ASP A 85 -9.85 -8.40 -5.17
C ASP A 85 -9.27 -7.02 -5.48
N LEU A 86 -8.27 -6.53 -4.72
CA LEU A 86 -7.71 -5.20 -4.93
C LEU A 86 -7.25 -4.97 -6.38
N PHE A 87 -6.51 -5.93 -6.96
CA PHE A 87 -6.06 -5.78 -8.34
C PHE A 87 -7.22 -5.76 -9.35
N LYS A 88 -8.24 -6.61 -9.14
CA LYS A 88 -9.47 -6.62 -9.94
C LYS A 88 -10.19 -5.27 -9.84
N PHE A 89 -10.26 -4.71 -8.64
CA PHE A 89 -10.85 -3.39 -8.39
C PHE A 89 -10.09 -2.30 -9.13
N ILE A 90 -8.75 -2.22 -9.02
CA ILE A 90 -7.95 -1.22 -9.75
C ILE A 90 -8.11 -1.37 -11.26
N LYS A 91 -8.12 -2.61 -11.77
CA LYS A 91 -8.30 -2.89 -13.20
C LYS A 91 -9.64 -2.37 -13.74
N SER A 92 -10.69 -2.39 -12.92
CA SER A 92 -12.01 -1.89 -13.33
C SER A 92 -12.02 -0.40 -13.69
N PHE A 93 -11.10 0.41 -13.17
CA PHE A 93 -10.91 1.82 -13.58
C PHE A 93 -10.15 1.93 -14.90
N GLN A 94 -9.19 1.03 -15.16
CA GLN A 94 -8.47 0.99 -16.43
C GLN A 94 -9.38 0.51 -17.58
N GLU A 95 -10.33 -0.38 -17.28
CA GLU A 95 -11.30 -0.93 -18.22
C GLU A 95 -12.58 -0.09 -18.34
N ASN A 96 -12.67 1.06 -17.66
CA ASN A 96 -13.84 1.95 -17.61
C ASN A 96 -15.14 1.26 -17.12
N THR A 97 -15.03 0.22 -16.31
CA THR A 97 -16.17 -0.41 -15.63
C THR A 97 -16.59 0.38 -14.39
N LEU A 98 -15.61 0.97 -13.69
CA LEU A 98 -15.81 1.97 -12.64
C LEU A 98 -15.23 3.31 -13.11
N ASP A 99 -15.94 4.39 -12.80
CA ASP A 99 -15.58 5.77 -13.08
C ASP A 99 -15.26 6.55 -11.79
N GLY A 100 -14.54 7.65 -11.96
CA GLY A 100 -14.06 8.51 -10.87
C GLY A 100 -12.55 8.45 -10.68
N THR A 101 -12.11 9.11 -9.61
CA THR A 101 -10.69 9.22 -9.26
C THR A 101 -10.47 8.60 -7.89
N ILE A 102 -9.63 7.57 -7.82
CA ILE A 102 -9.14 7.05 -6.53
C ILE A 102 -8.26 8.12 -5.91
N ILE A 103 -8.62 8.57 -4.70
CA ILE A 103 -7.88 9.61 -3.98
C ILE A 103 -7.11 9.07 -2.76
N GLU A 104 -7.53 7.91 -2.24
CA GLU A 104 -6.93 7.29 -1.07
C GLU A 104 -7.18 5.78 -1.08
N ILE A 105 -6.20 5.02 -0.59
CA ILE A 105 -6.32 3.59 -0.29
C ILE A 105 -5.74 3.39 1.11
N ASP A 106 -6.60 3.10 2.08
CA ASP A 106 -6.20 2.86 3.47
C ASP A 106 -6.39 1.39 3.84
N LYS A 107 -5.42 0.81 4.56
CA LYS A 107 -5.40 -0.61 4.91
C LYS A 107 -5.91 -0.80 6.34
N TYR A 108 -6.86 -1.70 6.52
CA TYR A 108 -7.32 -2.11 7.85
C TYR A 108 -7.45 -3.64 7.96
N PHE A 109 -7.60 -4.12 9.20
CA PHE A 109 -7.93 -5.52 9.48
C PHE A 109 -9.39 -5.57 9.97
N PRO A 110 -10.29 -6.34 9.31
CA PRO A 110 -11.67 -6.44 9.76
C PRO A 110 -11.81 -6.92 11.20
N ASP A 111 -10.88 -7.77 11.66
CA ASP A 111 -10.84 -8.28 13.03
C ASP A 111 -10.59 -7.17 14.07
N ASP A 112 -10.00 -6.03 13.69
CA ASP A 112 -9.73 -4.88 14.58
C ASP A 112 -10.96 -3.96 14.72
N LEU A 113 -12.05 -4.20 13.96
CA LEU A 113 -13.30 -3.43 14.03
C LEU A 113 -14.30 -4.00 15.06
N ALA A 114 -13.96 -5.11 15.72
CA ALA A 114 -14.80 -5.84 16.66
C ALA A 114 -14.60 -5.42 18.13
#